data_AF-A0A0C9VBP5-F1
#
_entry.id   AF-A0A0C9VBP5-F1
#
_cell.length_a   1.000
_cell.length_b   1.000
_cell.length_c   1.000
_cell.angle_alpha   90.00
_cell.angle_beta   90.00
_cell.angle_gamma   90.00
#
_symmetry.space_group_name_H-M   'P 1'
#
loop_
_entity.id
_entity.type
_entity.pdbx_description
1 polymer ?
#
loop_
_entity_poly.entity_id
_entity_poly.type
_entity_poly.pdbx_seq_one_letter_code
_entity_poly.pdbx_strand_id
1 'polypeptide(L)'
;MESNRPEVELKLLEKIINDSNNRMGVYPLPIIAVFTKYEDFRENIMLDMKDDEPHRSQEFVEAECERLGQEEYWGKLGSEIPFVKLERMHEPTASCDRLILKTMNVLSPDVVAVMLMAVQRGNLELSVRYGVQRLLDEIDDCSGKDSGDVVQVIVKKGLLTFPWVSN
;
A
#
# COMPACT_ATOMS: atom_id res chain seq x y z
N MET A 1 -14.16 20.68 23.18
CA MET A 1 -13.26 19.71 23.86
C MET A 1 -11.98 19.68 23.04
N GLU A 2 -10.92 20.33 23.50
CA GLU A 2 -9.61 20.23 22.86
C GLU A 2 -9.18 18.77 22.90
N SER A 3 -9.12 18.17 21.73
CA SER A 3 -8.83 16.76 21.56
C SER A 3 -7.33 16.56 21.77
N ASN A 4 -6.91 16.14 22.97
CA ASN A 4 -5.54 15.67 23.29
C ASN A 4 -5.10 14.42 22.48
N ARG A 5 -5.86 14.02 21.46
CA ARG A 5 -5.67 12.82 20.66
C ARG A 5 -4.33 12.78 19.91
N PRO A 6 -3.84 13.88 19.30
CA PRO A 6 -2.53 13.87 18.63
C PRO A 6 -1.38 13.56 19.60
N GLU A 7 -1.42 14.08 20.83
CA GLU A 7 -0.36 13.84 21.81
C GLU A 7 -0.32 12.38 22.28
N VAL A 8 -1.47 11.74 22.43
CA VAL A 8 -1.56 10.32 22.84
C VAL A 8 -1.03 9.42 21.73
N GLU A 9 -1.39 9.70 20.48
CA GLU A 9 -0.94 8.95 19.31
C GLU A 9 0.58 9.10 19.09
N LEU A 10 1.12 10.32 19.27
CA LEU A 10 2.56 10.58 19.16
C LEU A 10 3.36 9.87 20.26
N LYS A 11 2.88 9.86 21.52
CA LYS A 11 3.53 9.11 22.61
C LYS A 11 3.56 7.62 22.34
N LEU A 12 2.52 7.06 21.73
CA LEU A 12 2.49 5.66 21.32
C LEU A 12 3.53 5.40 20.22
N LEU A 13 3.65 6.33 19.26
CA LEU A 13 4.62 6.27 18.17
C LEU A 13 6.07 6.32 18.68
N GLU A 14 6.39 7.26 19.57
CA GLU A 14 7.70 7.34 20.25
C GLU A 14 8.03 6.05 21.00
N LYS A 15 7.06 5.48 21.70
CA LYS A 15 7.25 4.19 22.37
C LYS A 15 7.58 3.08 21.38
N ILE A 16 6.86 2.98 20.26
CA ILE A 16 7.10 1.97 19.23
C ILE A 16 8.49 2.13 18.61
N ILE A 17 8.92 3.37 18.33
CA ILE A 17 10.26 3.68 17.80
C ILE A 17 11.36 3.30 18.80
N ASN A 18 11.17 3.64 20.08
CA ASN A 18 12.15 3.32 21.11
C ASN A 18 12.22 1.80 21.37
N ASP A 19 11.08 1.11 21.37
CA ASP A 19 11.02 -0.34 21.54
C ASP A 19 11.63 -1.09 20.34
N SER A 20 11.50 -0.56 19.11
CA SER A 20 12.12 -1.15 17.93
C SER A 20 13.64 -0.97 17.93
N ASN A 21 14.14 0.21 18.33
CA ASN A 21 15.56 0.51 18.39
C ASN A 21 16.31 -0.22 19.53
N ASN A 22 15.63 -0.51 20.65
CA ASN A 22 16.23 -1.21 21.79
C ASN A 22 16.31 -2.74 21.65
N ARG A 23 15.71 -3.33 20.60
CA ARG A 23 15.84 -4.77 20.34
C ARG A 23 17.18 -5.06 19.68
N MET A 24 18.21 -5.15 20.53
CA MET A 24 19.59 -5.51 20.23
C MET A 24 19.65 -6.75 19.32
N GLY A 25 19.86 -6.55 18.02
CA GLY A 25 20.03 -7.60 17.00
C GLY A 25 18.93 -7.72 15.94
N VAL A 26 17.85 -6.93 16.01
CA VAL A 26 16.81 -6.90 14.97
C VAL A 26 17.01 -5.65 14.11
N TYR A 27 17.05 -5.82 12.79
CA TYR A 27 17.13 -4.71 11.83
C TYR A 27 16.10 -3.61 12.19
N PRO A 28 16.47 -2.32 12.11
CA PRO A 28 15.55 -1.22 12.42
C PRO A 28 14.29 -1.37 11.57
N LEU A 29 13.13 -1.38 12.24
CA LEU A 29 11.86 -1.51 11.55
C LEU A 29 11.62 -0.23 10.74
N PRO A 30 11.38 -0.33 9.42
CA PRO A 30 11.05 0.82 8.60
C PRO A 30 9.69 1.36 9.04
N ILE A 31 9.65 2.63 9.45
CA ILE A 31 8.43 3.31 9.92
C ILE A 31 8.08 4.41 8.91
N ILE A 32 6.79 4.46 8.55
CA ILE A 32 6.21 5.50 7.70
C ILE A 32 4.93 5.96 8.39
N ALA A 33 4.76 7.27 8.53
CA ALA A 33 3.53 7.86 9.02
C ALA A 33 2.56 8.09 7.86
N VAL A 34 1.32 7.67 8.03
CA VAL A 34 0.27 7.78 7.01
C VAL A 34 -0.90 8.56 7.57
N PHE A 35 -1.27 9.64 6.89
CA PHE A 35 -2.45 10.44 7.22
C PHE A 35 -3.60 10.05 6.31
N THR A 36 -4.55 9.30 6.86
CA THR A 36 -5.66 8.69 6.10
C THR A 36 -6.90 9.58 5.99
N LYS A 37 -7.02 10.61 6.83
CA LYS A 37 -8.19 11.51 6.94
C LYS A 37 -7.85 12.95 6.59
N TYR A 38 -7.01 13.15 5.57
CA TYR A 38 -6.57 14.50 5.19
C TYR A 38 -7.73 15.37 4.69
N GLU A 39 -8.73 14.77 4.04
CA GLU A 39 -9.91 15.48 3.56
C GLU A 39 -10.77 15.97 4.72
N ASP A 40 -11.10 15.11 5.69
CA ASP A 40 -11.82 15.51 6.91
C ASP A 40 -11.09 16.68 7.62
N PHE A 41 -9.76 16.62 7.70
CA PHE A 41 -8.93 17.66 8.30
C PHE A 41 -9.03 18.99 7.53
N ARG A 42 -8.88 18.93 6.20
CA ARG A 42 -8.98 20.10 5.33
C ARG A 42 -10.37 20.73 5.33
N GLU A 43 -11.42 19.92 5.36
CA GLU A 43 -12.81 20.39 5.46
C GLU A 43 -13.06 21.10 6.78
N ASN A 44 -12.59 20.57 7.91
CA ASN A 44 -12.71 21.22 9.20
C ASN A 44 -12.02 22.60 9.22
N ILE A 45 -10.79 22.68 8.71
CA ILE A 45 -10.08 23.96 8.59
C ILE A 45 -10.85 24.94 7.70
N MET A 46 -11.41 24.45 6.59
CA MET A 46 -12.20 25.30 5.70
C MET A 46 -13.48 25.82 6.38
N LEU A 47 -14.13 25.00 7.21
CA LEU A 47 -15.30 25.41 7.99
C LEU A 47 -14.93 26.48 9.03
N ASP A 48 -13.88 26.22 9.82
CA ASP A 48 -13.40 27.16 10.85
C ASP A 48 -13.01 28.52 10.24
N MET A 49 -12.39 28.51 9.04
CA MET A 49 -12.02 29.74 8.34
C MET A 49 -13.20 30.51 7.72
N LYS A 50 -14.27 29.81 7.32
CA LYS A 50 -15.43 30.44 6.67
C LYS A 50 -16.22 31.30 7.65
N ASP A 51 -16.17 30.96 8.94
CA ASP A 51 -16.78 31.75 10.00
C ASP A 51 -16.08 33.12 10.18
N ASP A 52 -14.77 33.19 9.87
CA ASP A 52 -13.98 34.42 9.96
C ASP A 52 -13.99 35.24 8.65
N GLU A 53 -13.78 34.60 7.49
CA GLU A 53 -13.74 35.26 6.18
C GLU A 53 -14.23 34.36 5.02
N PRO A 54 -15.41 34.62 4.44
CA PRO A 54 -16.07 33.69 3.50
C PRO A 54 -15.44 33.60 2.09
N HIS A 55 -14.33 34.30 1.82
CA HIS A 55 -13.72 34.40 0.47
C HIS A 55 -12.24 34.00 0.40
N ARG A 56 -11.75 33.19 1.34
CA ARG A 56 -10.36 32.70 1.28
C ARG A 56 -10.13 31.78 0.08
N SER A 57 -9.00 31.98 -0.60
CA SER A 57 -8.60 31.17 -1.75
C SER A 57 -8.24 29.75 -1.32
N GLN A 58 -8.34 28.80 -2.24
CA GLN A 58 -7.97 27.41 -1.98
C GLN A 58 -6.48 27.26 -1.64
N GLU A 59 -5.62 28.09 -2.21
CA GLU A 59 -4.18 28.13 -1.89
C GLU A 59 -3.93 28.52 -0.42
N PHE A 60 -4.73 29.43 0.11
CA PHE A 60 -4.63 29.84 1.51
C PHE A 60 -5.03 28.69 2.45
N VAL A 61 -6.13 27.99 2.13
CA VAL A 61 -6.57 26.82 2.92
C VAL A 61 -5.49 25.74 2.92
N GLU A 62 -4.85 25.49 1.78
CA GLU A 62 -3.79 24.48 1.68
C GLU A 62 -2.54 24.90 2.48
N ALA A 63 -2.16 26.17 2.44
CA ALA A 63 -1.06 26.70 3.23
C ALA A 63 -1.31 26.56 4.74
N GLU A 64 -2.54 26.81 5.20
CA GLU A 64 -2.88 26.63 6.60
C GLU A 64 -2.96 25.15 7.01
N CYS A 65 -3.51 24.29 6.15
CA CYS A 65 -3.49 22.83 6.38
C CYS A 65 -2.05 22.35 6.57
N GLU A 66 -1.11 22.85 5.77
CA GLU A 66 0.30 22.50 5.90
C GLU A 66 0.90 23.06 7.20
N ARG A 67 0.58 24.31 7.55
CA ARG A 67 1.06 24.97 8.78
C ARG A 67 0.58 24.23 10.03
N LEU A 68 -0.73 24.01 10.17
CA LEU A 68 -1.34 23.31 11.29
C LEU A 68 -0.90 21.85 11.33
N GLY A 69 -0.84 21.20 10.18
CA GLY A 69 -0.36 19.84 10.08
C GLY A 69 1.09 19.67 10.56
N GLN A 70 1.97 20.60 10.20
CA GLN A 70 3.35 20.64 10.67
C GLN A 70 3.41 20.88 12.19
N GLU A 71 2.64 21.85 12.69
CA GLU A 71 2.61 22.22 14.11
C GLU A 71 2.06 21.11 15.00
N GLU A 72 0.98 20.45 14.58
CA GLU A 72 0.23 19.53 15.43
C GLU A 72 0.60 18.06 15.23
N TYR A 73 0.96 17.66 14.00
CA TYR A 73 1.09 16.26 13.61
C TYR A 73 2.51 15.93 13.12
N TRP A 74 2.83 16.24 11.86
CA TRP A 74 4.01 15.66 11.21
C TRP A 74 5.31 16.38 11.53
N GLY A 75 5.30 17.63 12.00
CA GLY A 75 6.50 18.25 12.55
C GLY A 75 6.96 17.62 13.87
N LYS A 76 6.03 16.99 14.61
CA LYS A 76 6.36 16.26 15.85
C LYS A 76 6.90 14.85 15.61
N LEU A 77 6.79 14.31 14.40
CA LEU A 77 7.33 12.99 14.03
C LEU A 77 8.86 12.99 13.90
N GLY A 78 9.48 14.16 13.82
CA GLY A 78 10.91 14.31 13.54
C GLY A 78 11.22 14.22 12.03
N SER A 79 12.36 14.78 11.63
CA SER A 79 12.75 14.87 10.20
C SER A 79 13.07 13.53 9.55
N GLU A 80 13.26 12.48 10.36
CA GLU A 80 13.69 11.16 9.89
C GLU A 80 12.53 10.25 9.49
N ILE A 81 11.31 10.52 9.96
CA ILE A 81 10.15 9.67 9.67
C ILE A 81 9.45 10.18 8.41
N PRO A 82 9.47 9.41 7.30
CA PRO A 82 8.74 9.79 6.11
C PRO A 82 7.23 9.77 6.39
N PHE A 83 6.58 10.83 5.95
CA PHE A 83 5.15 11.04 6.08
C PHE A 83 4.44 11.07 4.72
N VAL A 84 3.22 10.53 4.63
CA VAL A 84 2.38 10.54 3.42
C VAL A 84 0.96 10.95 3.75
N LYS A 85 0.45 11.95 3.01
CA LYS A 85 -0.96 12.33 2.97
C LYS A 85 -1.66 11.48 1.91
N LEU A 86 -2.70 10.75 2.32
CA LEU A 86 -3.56 10.03 1.38
C LEU A 86 -4.80 10.88 1.11
N GLU A 87 -4.94 11.29 -0.14
CA GLU A 87 -6.03 12.13 -0.63
C GLU A 87 -7.01 11.28 -1.44
N ARG A 88 -8.29 11.62 -1.39
CA ARG A 88 -9.36 11.01 -2.21
C ARG A 88 -9.47 9.49 -2.08
N MET A 89 -9.09 8.92 -0.93
CA MET A 89 -9.12 7.45 -0.73
C MET A 89 -10.51 6.83 -0.79
N HIS A 90 -11.56 7.65 -0.82
CA HIS A 90 -12.93 7.23 -1.07
C HIS A 90 -13.21 6.93 -2.56
N GLU A 91 -12.33 7.34 -3.47
CA GLU A 91 -12.47 7.15 -4.91
C GLU A 91 -11.78 5.87 -5.41
N PRO A 92 -12.41 5.08 -6.29
CA PRO A 92 -11.78 3.89 -6.89
C PRO A 92 -10.53 4.21 -7.71
N THR A 93 -10.38 5.45 -8.18
CA THR A 93 -9.25 5.93 -8.98
C THR A 93 -8.13 6.53 -8.14
N ALA A 94 -8.26 6.53 -6.81
CA ALA A 94 -7.24 7.05 -5.92
C ALA A 94 -5.93 6.27 -6.08
N SER A 95 -4.82 7.00 -6.26
CA SER A 95 -3.49 6.39 -6.39
C SER A 95 -2.78 6.34 -5.05
N CYS A 96 -2.19 5.18 -4.75
CA CYS A 96 -1.30 4.98 -3.61
C CYS A 96 0.18 5.17 -3.97
N ASP A 97 0.50 5.70 -5.17
CA ASP A 97 1.88 5.74 -5.68
C ASP A 97 2.85 6.45 -4.73
N ARG A 98 2.39 7.53 -4.09
CA ARG A 98 3.19 8.25 -3.08
C ARG A 98 3.55 7.37 -1.88
N LEU A 99 2.59 6.59 -1.39
CA LEU A 99 2.83 5.66 -0.29
C LEU A 99 3.77 4.55 -0.73
N ILE A 100 3.57 3.99 -1.92
CA ILE A 100 4.43 2.94 -2.47
C ILE A 100 5.87 3.45 -2.61
N LEU A 101 6.07 4.62 -3.21
CA LEU A 101 7.39 5.23 -3.40
C LEU A 101 8.06 5.55 -2.07
N LYS A 102 7.35 6.15 -1.11
CA LYS A 102 7.91 6.39 0.22
C LYS A 102 8.27 5.07 0.91
N THR A 103 7.43 4.05 0.79
CA THR A 103 7.70 2.72 1.34
C THR A 103 8.96 2.12 0.76
N MET A 104 9.09 2.10 -0.56
CA MET A 104 10.31 1.61 -1.22
C MET A 104 11.57 2.31 -0.73
N ASN A 105 11.51 3.62 -0.44
CA ASN A 105 12.66 4.39 0.04
C ASN A 105 13.06 4.09 1.49
N VAL A 106 12.16 3.54 2.32
CA VAL A 106 12.49 3.16 3.72
C VAL A 106 12.95 1.71 3.81
N LEU A 107 12.62 0.89 2.83
CA LEU A 107 13.03 -0.51 2.79
C LEU A 107 14.48 -0.62 2.32
N SER A 108 15.24 -1.54 2.94
CA SER A 108 16.55 -1.89 2.41
C SER A 108 16.41 -2.62 1.07
N PRO A 109 17.42 -2.54 0.17
CA PRO A 109 17.40 -3.26 -1.10
C PRO A 109 17.13 -4.76 -0.94
N ASP A 110 17.65 -5.38 0.13
CA ASP A 110 17.44 -6.80 0.43
C ASP A 110 15.96 -7.10 0.74
N VAL A 111 15.29 -6.24 1.50
CA VAL A 111 13.86 -6.40 1.80
C VAL A 111 13.03 -6.23 0.53
N VAL A 112 13.36 -5.24 -0.31
CA VAL A 112 12.69 -5.04 -1.60
C VAL A 112 12.88 -6.27 -2.50
N ALA A 113 14.09 -6.83 -2.55
CA ALA A 113 14.38 -8.05 -3.32
C ALA A 113 13.58 -9.25 -2.81
N VAL A 114 13.49 -9.46 -1.49
CA VAL A 114 12.69 -10.52 -0.89
C VAL A 114 11.20 -10.32 -1.18
N MET A 115 10.68 -9.10 -1.07
CA MET A 115 9.28 -8.80 -1.43
C MET A 115 9.01 -9.08 -2.90
N LEU A 116 9.92 -8.67 -3.81
CA LEU A 116 9.79 -8.95 -5.25
C LEU A 116 9.76 -10.45 -5.52
N MET A 117 10.67 -11.22 -4.90
CA MET A 117 10.66 -12.67 -5.01
C MET A 117 9.38 -13.30 -4.47
N ALA A 118 8.84 -12.79 -3.36
CA ALA A 118 7.59 -13.28 -2.78
C ALA A 118 6.40 -13.02 -3.71
N VAL A 119 6.31 -11.83 -4.31
CA VAL A 119 5.27 -11.48 -5.29
C VAL A 119 5.40 -12.35 -6.54
N GLN A 120 6.60 -12.49 -7.09
CA GLN A 120 6.83 -13.36 -8.25
C GLN A 120 6.45 -14.80 -7.96
N ARG A 121 6.81 -15.33 -6.79
CA ARG A 121 6.45 -16.68 -6.35
C ARG A 121 4.94 -16.84 -6.20
N GLY A 122 4.26 -15.89 -5.57
CA GLY A 122 2.80 -15.91 -5.42
C GLY A 122 2.09 -15.85 -6.77
N ASN A 123 2.55 -14.98 -7.67
CA ASN A 123 2.01 -14.89 -9.03
C ASN A 123 2.24 -16.18 -9.82
N LEU A 124 3.40 -16.81 -9.68
CA LEU A 124 3.67 -18.11 -10.29
C LEU A 124 2.74 -19.18 -9.75
N GLU A 125 2.56 -19.26 -8.43
CA GLU A 125 1.66 -20.22 -7.80
C GLU A 125 0.22 -20.05 -8.28
N LEU A 126 -0.29 -18.81 -8.32
CA LEU A 126 -1.61 -18.51 -8.84
C LEU A 126 -1.74 -18.88 -10.32
N SER A 127 -0.73 -18.58 -11.13
CA SER A 127 -0.71 -18.93 -12.55
C SER A 127 -0.77 -20.44 -12.76
N VAL A 128 -0.02 -21.20 -11.95
CA VAL A 128 -0.03 -22.67 -11.97
C VAL A 128 -1.39 -23.21 -11.54
N ARG A 129 -1.93 -22.74 -10.40
CA ARG A 129 -3.25 -23.16 -9.92
C ARG A 129 -4.33 -22.90 -10.96
N TYR A 130 -4.34 -21.72 -11.55
CA TYR A 130 -5.30 -21.37 -12.60
C TYR A 130 -5.14 -22.24 -13.84
N GLY A 131 -3.89 -22.46 -14.30
CA GLY A 131 -3.62 -23.33 -15.43
C GLY A 131 -4.08 -24.78 -15.21
N VAL A 132 -3.83 -25.32 -14.02
CA VAL A 132 -4.29 -26.67 -13.63
C VAL A 132 -5.81 -26.72 -13.54
N GLN A 133 -6.46 -25.76 -12.88
CA GLN A 133 -7.91 -25.72 -12.77
C GLN A 133 -8.57 -25.70 -14.16
N ARG A 134 -8.08 -24.84 -15.07
CA ARG A 134 -8.59 -24.77 -16.44
C ARG A 134 -8.42 -26.08 -17.21
N LEU A 135 -7.31 -26.79 -16.99
CA LEU A 135 -7.10 -28.10 -17.59
C LEU A 135 -8.04 -29.16 -17.03
N LEU A 136 -8.30 -29.15 -15.72
CA LEU A 136 -9.22 -30.07 -15.06
C LEU A 136 -10.67 -29.87 -15.54
N ASP A 137 -11.13 -28.61 -15.59
CA ASP A 137 -12.47 -28.26 -16.08
C ASP A 137 -12.68 -28.76 -17.53
N GLU A 138 -11.67 -28.63 -18.40
CA GLU A 138 -11.75 -29.11 -19.78
C GLU A 138 -11.67 -30.65 -19.92
N ILE A 139 -11.01 -31.34 -18.97
CA ILE A 139 -10.96 -32.81 -18.93
C ILE A 139 -12.32 -33.37 -18.52
N ASP A 140 -12.97 -32.75 -17.54
CA ASP A 140 -14.34 -33.11 -17.12
C ASP A 140 -15.33 -32.95 -18.29
N ASP A 141 -15.17 -31.89 -19.11
CA ASP A 141 -15.90 -31.67 -20.36
C ASP A 141 -15.56 -32.69 -21.48
N CYS A 142 -14.47 -33.44 -21.36
CA CYS A 142 -14.05 -34.47 -22.33
C CYS A 142 -14.48 -35.89 -21.95
N SER A 143 -15.32 -36.06 -20.93
CA SER A 143 -15.88 -37.34 -20.49
C SER A 143 -16.60 -38.07 -21.65
N GLY A 144 -15.87 -38.98 -22.32
CA GLY A 144 -16.34 -39.73 -23.50
C GLY A 144 -15.36 -39.79 -24.69
N LYS A 145 -14.23 -39.06 -24.65
CA LYS A 145 -13.20 -39.09 -25.71
C LYS A 145 -12.08 -40.09 -25.42
N ASP A 146 -11.43 -40.56 -26.48
CA ASP A 146 -10.32 -41.53 -26.38
C ASP A 146 -9.11 -40.94 -25.63
N SER A 147 -8.44 -41.77 -24.83
CA SER A 147 -7.38 -41.37 -23.90
C SER A 147 -6.19 -40.68 -24.57
N GLY A 148 -5.91 -40.99 -25.84
CA GLY A 148 -4.85 -40.38 -26.64
C GLY A 148 -5.12 -38.90 -26.98
N ASP A 149 -6.37 -38.53 -27.20
CA ASP A 149 -6.76 -37.14 -27.51
C ASP A 149 -6.68 -36.24 -26.28
N VAL A 150 -7.03 -36.78 -25.10
CA VAL A 150 -6.98 -36.06 -23.83
C VAL A 150 -5.54 -35.67 -23.47
N VAL A 151 -4.57 -36.58 -23.66
CA VAL A 151 -3.16 -36.29 -23.38
C VAL A 151 -2.60 -35.22 -24.33
N GLN A 152 -2.98 -35.23 -25.60
CA GLN A 152 -2.55 -34.18 -26.54
C GLN A 152 -3.13 -32.80 -26.20
N VAL A 153 -4.39 -32.74 -25.75
CA VAL A 153 -5.01 -31.48 -25.31
C VAL A 153 -4.28 -30.92 -24.08
N ILE A 154 -3.96 -31.77 -23.10
CA ILE A 154 -3.24 -31.38 -21.88
C ILE A 154 -1.84 -30.87 -22.21
N VAL A 155 -1.05 -31.61 -23.01
CA VAL A 155 0.32 -31.22 -23.35
C VAL A 155 0.33 -29.92 -24.17
N LYS A 156 -0.52 -29.83 -25.21
CA LYS A 156 -0.53 -28.67 -26.10
C LYS A 156 -1.01 -27.41 -25.38
N LYS A 157 -2.06 -27.48 -24.56
CA LYS A 157 -2.60 -26.30 -23.88
C LYS A 157 -1.89 -25.96 -22.58
N GLY A 158 -1.43 -26.95 -21.82
CA GLY A 158 -0.67 -26.73 -20.58
C GLY A 158 0.63 -25.98 -20.86
N LEU A 159 1.35 -26.35 -21.93
CA LEU A 159 2.56 -25.66 -22.36
C LEU A 159 2.28 -24.25 -22.94
N LEU A 160 1.13 -24.04 -23.59
CA LEU A 160 0.72 -22.72 -24.10
C LEU A 160 0.18 -21.77 -23.00
N THR A 161 -0.17 -22.29 -21.82
CA THR A 161 -0.70 -21.48 -20.73
C THR A 161 0.41 -20.67 -20.02
N PHE A 162 1.69 -21.02 -20.25
CA PHE A 162 2.85 -20.27 -19.74
C PHE A 162 3.68 -19.73 -20.92
N PRO A 163 3.45 -18.48 -21.38
CA PRO A 163 4.06 -17.96 -22.61
C PRO A 163 5.57 -17.64 -22.51
N TRP A 164 6.28 -18.16 -21.50
CA TRP A 164 7.65 -17.74 -21.17
C TRP A 164 8.72 -18.84 -21.30
N VAL A 165 8.49 -19.87 -22.12
CA VAL A 165 9.54 -20.85 -22.45
C VAL A 165 9.64 -21.03 -23.97
N SER A 166 10.07 -19.98 -24.65
CA SER A 166 10.63 -20.06 -26.00
C SER A 166 11.89 -19.20 -25.99
N ASN A 167 13.06 -19.87 -26.03
CA ASN A 167 14.37 -19.23 -26.23
C ASN A 167 14.43 -18.47 -27.56
#